data_AF-A0AAN0JTB3-F1
#
_entry.id   AF-A0AAN0JTB3-F1
#
_cell.length_a   1.000
_cell.length_b   1.000
_cell.length_c   1.000
_cell.angle_alpha   90.00
_cell.angle_beta   90.00
_cell.angle_gamma   90.00
#
_symmetry.space_group_name_H-M   'P 1'
#
loop_
_entity.id
_entity.type
_entity.pdbx_description
1 polymer ?
#
loop_
_entity_poly.entity_id
_entity_poly.type
_entity_poly.pdbx_seq_one_letter_code
_entity_poly.pdbx_strand_id
1 'polypeptide(L)'
;MFYSDSDFNLNRFFLKDISDSLFLEHKQKMLRKLMTLLSSSECRRKLLLEHFSKNLSTDIGGHKDCCDNCRRFLRGDIQVKTNYSKDAKLLMDVIKALRNDYGITMTVSILRGSKAQKIPKYILKHPVHGKGLHHSEKWWKSFAGVLISGHYLREESVPNGFGSTVSLSIKGSRWYDRFESDPDGTTIDVIPTNDMIAYDKQQQQQK
;
A
#
# COMPACT_ATOMS: atom_id res chain seq x y z
N MET A 1 2.41 -6.58 -18.25
CA MET A 1 3.31 -5.46 -17.94
C MET A 1 4.17 -5.89 -16.78
N PHE A 2 5.50 -5.81 -16.91
CA PHE A 2 6.42 -6.04 -15.80
C PHE A 2 6.74 -4.69 -15.15
N TYR A 3 6.78 -4.65 -13.83
CA TYR A 3 7.13 -3.46 -13.05
C TYR A 3 7.68 -3.89 -11.68
N SER A 4 8.32 -2.94 -11.00
CA SER A 4 8.86 -3.09 -9.66
C SER A 4 8.69 -1.80 -8.86
N ASP A 5 8.84 -1.89 -7.54
CA ASP A 5 8.83 -0.71 -6.67
C ASP A 5 9.95 0.29 -7.02
N SER A 6 11.06 -0.20 -7.57
CA SER A 6 12.19 0.63 -8.02
C SER A 6 11.80 1.59 -9.14
N ASP A 7 10.88 1.19 -10.03
CA ASP A 7 10.40 2.04 -11.13
C ASP A 7 9.64 3.25 -10.59
N PHE A 8 8.82 3.06 -9.54
CA PHE A 8 8.10 4.16 -8.90
C PHE A 8 9.04 5.07 -8.11
N ASN A 9 10.07 4.52 -7.47
CA ASN A 9 11.07 5.31 -6.76
C ASN A 9 11.88 6.18 -7.72
N LEU A 10 12.26 5.64 -8.88
CA LEU A 10 12.92 6.39 -9.93
C LEU A 10 12.02 7.52 -10.46
N ASN A 11 10.74 7.24 -10.70
CA ASN A 11 9.80 8.26 -11.12
C ASN A 11 9.69 9.39 -10.09
N ARG A 12 9.53 9.08 -8.80
CA ARG A 12 9.49 10.07 -7.71
C ARG A 12 10.77 10.91 -7.64
N PHE A 13 11.93 10.30 -7.84
CA PHE A 13 13.20 11.02 -7.88
C PHE A 13 13.20 12.09 -8.97
N PHE A 14 12.64 11.84 -10.15
CA PHE A 14 12.51 12.85 -11.20
C PHE A 14 11.44 13.90 -10.91
N LEU A 15 10.45 13.61 -10.06
CA LEU A 15 9.43 14.59 -9.67
C LEU A 15 9.95 15.61 -8.65
N LYS A 16 11.04 15.31 -7.92
CA LYS A 16 11.52 16.16 -6.81
C LYS A 16 11.96 17.56 -7.26
N ASP A 17 12.40 17.70 -8.52
CA ASP A 17 12.95 18.93 -9.07
C ASP A 17 11.87 19.84 -9.68
N ILE A 18 10.59 19.45 -9.61
CA ILE A 18 9.46 20.26 -10.07
C ILE A 18 9.18 21.36 -9.03
N SER A 19 9.35 22.62 -9.42
CA SER A 19 9.10 23.79 -8.58
C SER A 19 7.62 24.17 -8.47
N ASP A 20 6.83 23.95 -9.52
CA ASP A 20 5.38 24.20 -9.52
C ASP A 20 4.67 23.16 -8.65
N SER A 21 4.14 23.61 -7.52
CA SER A 21 3.46 22.77 -6.54
C SER A 21 2.19 22.10 -7.08
N LEU A 22 1.41 22.80 -7.91
CA LEU A 22 0.18 22.26 -8.51
C LEU A 22 0.52 21.19 -9.55
N PHE A 23 1.55 21.43 -10.35
CA PHE A 23 2.01 20.46 -11.34
C PHE A 23 2.62 19.22 -10.66
N LEU A 24 3.41 19.41 -9.60
CA LEU A 24 3.96 18.33 -8.79
C LEU A 24 2.85 17.46 -8.19
N GLU A 25 1.85 18.08 -7.56
CA GLU A 25 0.70 17.35 -6.99
C GLU A 25 -0.04 16.56 -8.07
N HIS A 26 -0.25 17.16 -9.24
CA HIS A 26 -0.87 16.48 -10.37
C HIS A 26 -0.07 15.24 -10.82
N LYS A 27 1.26 15.36 -10.96
CA LYS A 27 2.13 14.23 -11.35
C LYS A 27 2.12 13.12 -10.30
N GLN A 28 2.20 13.47 -9.01
CA GLN A 28 2.08 12.50 -7.91
C GLN A 28 0.72 11.81 -7.90
N LYS A 29 -0.36 12.53 -8.22
CA LYS A 29 -1.70 11.95 -8.40
C LYS A 29 -1.73 10.94 -9.55
N MET A 30 -1.11 11.26 -10.69
CA MET A 30 -1.05 10.34 -11.83
C MET A 30 -0.23 9.09 -11.51
N LEU A 31 0.91 9.24 -10.83
CA LEU A 31 1.73 8.12 -10.37
C LEU A 31 0.93 7.18 -9.45
N ARG A 32 0.18 7.73 -8.47
CA ARG A 32 -0.70 6.92 -7.60
C ARG A 32 -1.76 6.16 -8.38
N LYS A 33 -2.40 6.79 -9.37
CA LYS A 33 -3.37 6.10 -10.24
C LYS A 33 -2.73 4.93 -11.00
N LEU A 34 -1.52 5.12 -11.53
CA LEU A 34 -0.77 4.06 -12.21
C LEU A 34 -0.41 2.91 -11.25
N MET A 35 0.08 3.24 -10.05
CA MET A 35 0.36 2.24 -9.02
C MET A 35 -0.88 1.40 -8.68
N THR A 36 -2.04 2.05 -8.47
CA THR A 36 -3.32 1.37 -8.21
C THR A 36 -3.72 0.45 -9.37
N LEU A 37 -3.60 0.91 -10.62
CA LEU A 37 -3.92 0.09 -11.80
C LEU A 37 -3.05 -1.18 -11.86
N LEU A 38 -1.79 -1.08 -11.46
CA LEU A 38 -0.82 -2.17 -11.51
C LEU A 38 -0.98 -3.18 -10.36
N SER A 39 -1.20 -2.70 -9.13
CA SER A 39 -1.27 -3.54 -7.93
C SER A 39 -2.66 -4.12 -7.64
N SER A 40 -3.74 -3.44 -8.08
CA SER A 40 -5.11 -3.86 -7.79
C SER A 40 -5.40 -5.26 -8.32
N SER A 41 -6.27 -5.98 -7.61
CA SER A 41 -6.85 -7.24 -8.06
C SER A 41 -8.15 -7.03 -8.85
N GLU A 42 -8.68 -5.80 -8.93
CA GLU A 42 -9.91 -5.47 -9.65
C GLU A 42 -9.74 -5.53 -11.18
N CYS A 43 -10.84 -5.47 -11.93
CA CYS A 43 -10.80 -5.43 -13.40
C CYS A 43 -9.94 -4.26 -13.92
N ARG A 44 -8.79 -4.58 -14.53
CA ARG A 44 -7.87 -3.56 -15.06
C ARG A 44 -8.50 -2.70 -16.15
N ARG A 45 -9.33 -3.31 -17.01
CA ARG A 45 -10.05 -2.59 -18.07
C ARG A 45 -10.98 -1.53 -17.48
N LYS A 46 -11.70 -1.89 -16.41
CA LYS A 46 -12.56 -0.96 -15.68
C LYS A 46 -11.76 0.21 -15.09
N LEU A 47 -10.70 -0.08 -14.32
CA LEU A 47 -9.84 0.95 -13.73
C LEU A 47 -9.24 1.90 -14.77
N LEU A 48 -8.82 1.37 -15.92
CA LEU A 48 -8.30 2.18 -17.01
C LEU A 48 -9.37 3.08 -17.61
N LEU A 49 -10.55 2.54 -17.90
CA LEU A 49 -11.64 3.30 -18.51
C LEU A 49 -12.19 4.37 -17.56
N GLU A 50 -12.23 4.11 -16.24
CA GLU A 50 -12.64 5.09 -15.21
C GLU A 50 -11.74 6.33 -15.18
N HIS A 51 -10.50 6.20 -15.62
CA HIS A 51 -9.62 7.35 -15.74
C HIS A 51 -10.06 8.33 -16.83
N PHE A 52 -10.54 7.81 -17.97
CA PHE A 52 -10.79 8.60 -19.18
C PHE A 52 -12.27 8.93 -19.39
N SER A 53 -13.17 8.14 -18.82
CA SER A 53 -14.61 8.25 -19.03
C SER A 53 -15.34 8.46 -17.71
N LYS A 54 -16.15 9.53 -17.64
CA LYS A 54 -16.99 9.83 -16.47
C LYS A 54 -18.25 8.96 -16.40
N ASN A 55 -18.75 8.52 -17.55
CA ASN A 55 -19.95 7.71 -17.68
C ASN A 55 -19.57 6.36 -18.26
N LEU A 56 -19.52 5.33 -17.42
CA LEU A 56 -19.19 3.98 -17.82
C LEU A 56 -20.41 3.08 -17.74
N SER A 57 -20.52 2.17 -18.71
CA SER A 57 -21.46 1.06 -18.63
C SER A 57 -21.15 0.23 -17.38
N THR A 58 -22.20 -0.33 -16.77
CA THR A 58 -22.07 -1.30 -15.69
C THR A 58 -21.51 -2.64 -16.19
N ASP A 59 -21.61 -2.91 -17.49
CA ASP A 59 -21.15 -4.15 -18.13
C ASP A 59 -19.69 -4.05 -18.63
N ILE A 60 -18.76 -3.85 -17.69
CA ILE A 60 -17.32 -3.80 -18.01
C ILE A 60 -16.56 -4.90 -17.27
N GLY A 61 -16.11 -5.87 -18.06
CA GLY A 61 -15.22 -6.94 -17.61
C GLY A 61 -15.97 -8.14 -17.06
N GLY A 62 -15.36 -8.89 -16.14
CA GLY A 62 -15.94 -10.12 -15.59
C GLY A 62 -15.92 -11.33 -16.54
N HIS A 63 -15.38 -11.19 -17.74
CA HIS A 63 -15.27 -12.28 -18.72
C HIS A 63 -13.79 -12.65 -19.02
N LYS A 64 -13.58 -13.86 -19.56
CA LYS A 64 -12.24 -14.47 -19.76
C LYS A 64 -11.31 -13.65 -20.67
N ASP A 65 -11.85 -12.95 -21.66
CA ASP A 65 -11.10 -12.15 -22.63
C ASP A 65 -11.00 -10.65 -22.22
N CYS A 66 -11.19 -10.35 -20.93
CA CYS A 66 -11.12 -8.98 -20.41
C CYS A 66 -9.70 -8.57 -20.00
N CYS A 67 -9.18 -9.19 -18.93
CA CYS A 67 -7.85 -8.95 -18.39
C CYS A 67 -7.38 -10.15 -17.54
N ASP A 68 -6.13 -10.14 -17.09
CA ASP A 68 -5.57 -11.10 -16.14
C ASP A 68 -6.36 -11.17 -14.82
N ASN A 69 -6.78 -10.04 -14.26
CA ASN A 69 -7.55 -10.00 -13.01
C ASN A 69 -8.94 -10.65 -13.16
N CYS A 70 -9.66 -10.40 -14.26
CA CYS A 70 -10.93 -11.09 -14.53
C CYS A 70 -10.73 -12.60 -14.73
N ARG A 71 -9.63 -13.01 -15.40
CA ARG A 71 -9.30 -14.44 -15.54
C ARG A 71 -9.01 -15.11 -14.20
N ARG A 72 -8.35 -14.41 -13.27
CA ARG A 72 -8.12 -14.90 -11.89
C ARG A 72 -9.44 -15.04 -11.14
N PHE A 73 -10.29 -14.02 -11.19
CA PHE A 73 -11.61 -14.06 -10.57
C PHE A 73 -12.43 -15.27 -11.04
N LEU A 74 -12.50 -15.50 -12.36
CA LEU A 74 -13.20 -16.64 -12.94
C LEU A 74 -12.60 -18.01 -12.56
N ARG A 75 -11.37 -18.05 -12.05
CA ARG A 75 -10.71 -19.27 -11.53
C ARG A 75 -10.88 -19.43 -10.01
N GLY A 76 -11.68 -18.58 -9.37
CA GLY A 76 -11.98 -18.65 -7.94
C GLY A 76 -11.15 -17.73 -7.05
N ASP A 77 -10.39 -16.76 -7.60
CA ASP A 77 -9.75 -15.73 -6.78
C ASP A 77 -10.81 -14.78 -6.23
N ILE A 78 -10.96 -14.79 -4.89
CA ILE A 78 -11.95 -13.96 -4.19
C ILE A 78 -11.44 -12.52 -4.09
N GLN A 79 -12.16 -11.59 -4.73
CA GLN A 79 -11.90 -10.14 -4.69
C GLN A 79 -12.87 -9.44 -3.73
N VAL A 80 -12.98 -9.96 -2.52
CA VAL A 80 -13.91 -9.43 -1.51
C VAL A 80 -13.19 -8.40 -0.66
N LYS A 81 -13.92 -7.35 -0.26
CA LYS A 81 -13.41 -6.41 0.74
C LYS A 81 -13.15 -7.15 2.04
N THR A 82 -11.93 -7.06 2.53
CA THR A 82 -11.50 -7.72 3.76
C THR A 82 -11.04 -6.66 4.74
N ASN A 83 -11.38 -6.87 6.01
CA ASN A 83 -10.98 -6.00 7.11
C ASN A 83 -9.52 -6.28 7.48
N TYR A 84 -8.65 -5.30 7.26
CA TYR A 84 -7.22 -5.34 7.62
C TYR A 84 -6.86 -4.28 8.67
N SER A 85 -7.79 -3.94 9.55
CA SER A 85 -7.61 -2.87 10.55
C SER A 85 -6.47 -3.15 11.53
N LYS A 86 -6.34 -4.41 11.97
CA LYS A 86 -5.25 -4.82 12.87
C LYS A 86 -3.89 -4.68 12.18
N ASP A 87 -3.79 -5.06 10.92
CA ASP A 87 -2.56 -4.91 10.14
C ASP A 87 -2.24 -3.43 9.88
N ALA A 88 -3.26 -2.61 9.58
CA ALA A 88 -3.08 -1.17 9.42
C ALA A 88 -2.55 -0.53 10.70
N LYS A 89 -3.09 -0.94 11.86
CA LYS A 89 -2.63 -0.48 13.16
C LYS A 89 -1.16 -0.81 13.39
N LEU A 90 -0.78 -2.07 13.19
CA LEU A 90 0.61 -2.51 13.35
C LEU A 90 1.59 -1.71 12.48
N LEU A 91 1.22 -1.46 11.22
CA LEU A 91 2.06 -0.68 10.31
C LEU A 91 2.15 0.79 10.76
N MET A 92 1.04 1.41 11.15
CA MET A 92 1.00 2.79 11.64
C MET A 92 1.74 2.97 12.98
N ASP A 93 1.72 1.96 13.86
CA ASP A 93 2.48 1.96 15.11
C ASP A 93 3.98 2.08 14.86
N VAL A 94 4.49 1.31 13.89
CA VAL A 94 5.91 1.40 13.52
C VAL A 94 6.23 2.77 12.93
N ILE A 95 5.37 3.31 12.06
CA ILE A 95 5.56 4.65 11.47
C ILE A 95 5.62 5.74 12.56
N LYS A 96 4.70 5.70 13.54
CA LYS A 96 4.71 6.64 14.68
C LYS A 96 5.94 6.46 15.56
N ALA A 97 6.34 5.22 15.86
CA ALA A 97 7.55 4.94 16.65
C ALA A 97 8.84 5.40 15.94
N LEU A 98 8.83 5.43 14.61
CA LEU A 98 9.89 5.97 13.77
C LEU A 98 9.81 7.48 13.54
N ARG A 99 8.88 8.18 14.22
CA ARG A 99 8.67 9.63 14.11
C ARG A 99 8.45 10.13 12.68
N ASN A 100 7.99 9.25 11.79
CA ASN A 100 7.79 9.51 10.36
C ASN A 100 9.07 9.79 9.53
N ASP A 101 10.25 9.40 10.03
CA ASP A 101 11.53 9.76 9.39
C ASP A 101 12.01 8.74 8.34
N TYR A 102 11.29 7.64 8.15
CA TYR A 102 11.75 6.50 7.34
C TYR A 102 10.72 6.08 6.29
N GLY A 103 11.20 5.50 5.19
CA GLY A 103 10.37 4.96 4.13
C GLY A 103 9.81 3.56 4.43
N ILE A 104 8.86 3.12 3.60
CA ILE A 104 8.14 1.83 3.73
C ILE A 104 9.08 0.64 3.93
N THR A 105 10.17 0.54 3.18
CA THR A 105 11.08 -0.60 3.29
C THR A 105 11.69 -0.74 4.69
N MET A 106 12.05 0.37 5.34
CA MET A 106 12.57 0.33 6.71
C MET A 106 11.46 -0.01 7.70
N THR A 107 10.30 0.63 7.57
CA THR A 107 9.11 0.36 8.39
C THR A 107 8.75 -1.12 8.36
N VAL A 108 8.67 -1.73 7.18
CA VAL A 108 8.37 -3.16 7.01
C VAL A 108 9.48 -4.04 7.57
N SER A 109 10.76 -3.66 7.38
CA SER A 109 11.89 -4.41 7.95
C SER A 109 11.80 -4.49 9.48
N ILE A 110 11.46 -3.39 10.14
CA ILE A 110 11.28 -3.31 11.59
C ILE A 110 10.05 -4.09 12.05
N LEU A 111 8.93 -3.91 11.35
CA LEU A 111 7.68 -4.63 11.63
C LEU A 111 7.88 -6.15 11.58
N ARG A 112 8.70 -6.63 10.65
CA ARG A 112 9.07 -8.05 10.50
C ARG A 112 10.26 -8.49 11.37
N GLY A 113 10.74 -7.65 12.28
CA GLY A 113 11.72 -8.06 13.28
C GLY A 113 13.17 -8.13 12.79
N SER A 114 13.48 -7.49 11.66
CA SER A 114 14.86 -7.44 11.15
C SER A 114 15.81 -6.80 12.17
N LYS A 115 17.05 -7.30 12.21
CA LYS A 115 18.14 -6.80 13.07
C LYS A 115 19.32 -6.25 12.26
N ALA A 116 19.07 -5.88 11.00
CA ALA A 116 20.11 -5.32 10.13
C ALA A 116 20.75 -4.07 10.75
N GLN A 117 22.05 -3.86 10.51
CA GLN A 117 22.82 -2.77 11.12
C GLN A 117 22.22 -1.36 10.87
N LYS A 118 21.52 -1.19 9.73
CA LYS A 118 20.83 0.05 9.37
C LYS A 118 19.59 0.37 10.23
N ILE A 119 19.12 -0.57 11.05
CA ILE A 119 17.95 -0.37 11.91
C ILE A 119 18.36 0.39 13.16
N PRO A 120 17.67 1.50 13.51
CA PRO A 120 18.02 2.27 14.70
C PRO A 120 17.97 1.45 15.98
N LYS A 121 19.02 1.51 16.81
CA LYS A 121 19.12 0.68 18.02
C LYS A 121 17.95 0.87 18.99
N TYR A 122 17.37 2.07 19.05
CA TYR A 122 16.24 2.36 19.94
C TYR A 122 14.98 1.56 19.55
N ILE A 123 14.77 1.27 18.27
CA ILE A 123 13.57 0.55 17.81
C ILE A 123 13.66 -0.95 18.06
N LEU A 124 14.87 -1.51 18.15
CA LEU A 124 15.09 -2.95 18.38
C LEU A 124 14.53 -3.44 19.73
N LYS A 125 14.36 -2.54 20.70
CA LYS A 125 13.75 -2.83 22.01
C LYS A 125 12.31 -2.34 22.10
N HIS A 126 11.78 -1.71 21.05
CA HIS A 126 10.43 -1.15 21.06
C HIS A 126 9.38 -2.25 20.87
N PRO A 127 8.21 -2.20 21.54
CA PRO A 127 7.17 -3.24 21.45
C PRO A 127 6.64 -3.54 20.04
N VAL A 128 6.85 -2.63 19.08
CA VAL A 128 6.41 -2.76 17.68
C VAL A 128 7.32 -3.64 16.83
N HIS A 129 8.56 -3.87 17.28
CA HIS A 129 9.54 -4.67 16.54
C HIS A 129 9.10 -6.13 16.46
N GLY A 130 9.06 -6.68 15.24
CA GLY A 130 8.70 -8.09 15.03
C GLY A 130 7.22 -8.44 15.19
N LYS A 131 6.31 -7.45 15.30
CA LYS A 131 4.88 -7.72 15.47
C LYS A 131 4.15 -8.16 14.19
N GLY A 132 4.77 -8.05 13.02
CA GLY A 132 4.18 -8.41 11.72
C GLY A 132 4.79 -9.65 11.07
N LEU A 133 5.27 -10.62 11.85
CA LEU A 133 5.89 -11.84 11.32
C LEU A 133 4.92 -12.73 10.53
N HIS A 134 3.61 -12.58 10.74
CA HIS A 134 2.56 -13.37 10.07
C HIS A 134 2.39 -13.04 8.58
N HIS A 135 2.93 -11.91 8.12
CA HIS A 135 2.95 -11.55 6.70
C HIS A 135 4.38 -11.42 6.15
N SER A 136 4.55 -11.73 4.87
CA SER A 136 5.82 -11.54 4.16
C SER A 136 6.13 -10.04 3.96
N GLU A 137 7.40 -9.72 3.66
CA GLU A 137 7.79 -8.36 3.31
C GLU A 137 7.02 -7.84 2.09
N LYS A 138 6.85 -8.70 1.08
CA LYS A 138 6.11 -8.36 -0.14
C LYS A 138 4.64 -8.03 0.18
N TRP A 139 4.00 -8.82 1.04
CA TRP A 139 2.63 -8.56 1.48
C TRP A 139 2.52 -7.20 2.18
N TRP A 140 3.40 -6.92 3.15
CA TRP A 140 3.38 -5.65 3.90
C TRP A 140 3.63 -4.44 3.01
N LYS A 141 4.57 -4.54 2.06
CA LYS A 141 4.80 -3.47 1.08
C LYS A 141 3.58 -3.24 0.20
N SER A 142 2.93 -4.31 -0.25
CA SER A 142 1.70 -4.20 -1.04
C SER A 142 0.57 -3.56 -0.24
N PHE A 143 0.38 -3.98 1.01
CA PHE A 143 -0.62 -3.41 1.91
C PHE A 143 -0.35 -1.94 2.24
N ALA A 144 0.92 -1.55 2.43
CA ALA A 144 1.28 -0.14 2.57
C ALA A 144 0.89 0.68 1.32
N GLY A 145 1.08 0.11 0.12
CA GLY A 145 0.60 0.68 -1.14
C GLY A 145 -0.92 0.91 -1.15
N VAL A 146 -1.69 -0.06 -0.65
CA VAL A 146 -3.15 0.08 -0.48
C VAL A 146 -3.50 1.25 0.45
N LEU A 147 -2.80 1.40 1.57
CA LEU A 147 -3.03 2.51 2.50
C LEU A 147 -2.64 3.88 1.92
N ILE A 148 -1.61 3.93 1.06
CA ILE A 148 -1.22 5.15 0.33
C ILE A 148 -2.31 5.52 -0.70
N SER A 149 -2.77 4.56 -1.50
CA SER A 149 -3.86 4.77 -2.46
C SER A 149 -5.18 5.13 -1.76
N GLY A 150 -5.43 4.57 -0.58
CA GLY A 150 -6.57 4.88 0.28
C GLY A 150 -6.41 6.19 1.07
N HIS A 151 -5.33 6.95 0.87
CA HIS A 151 -5.00 8.20 1.56
C HIS A 151 -4.88 8.08 3.09
N TYR A 152 -4.64 6.90 3.64
CA TYR A 152 -4.30 6.75 5.07
C TYR A 152 -2.83 7.09 5.33
N LEU A 153 -1.96 6.73 4.41
CA LEU A 153 -0.55 7.08 4.44
C LEU A 153 -0.24 8.10 3.34
N ARG A 154 0.83 8.87 3.55
CA ARG A 154 1.44 9.73 2.53
C ARG A 154 2.92 9.41 2.44
N GLU A 155 3.45 9.53 1.22
CA GLU A 155 4.88 9.44 0.97
C GLU A 155 5.39 10.80 0.50
N GLU A 156 6.52 11.20 1.06
CA GLU A 156 7.16 12.48 0.75
C GLU A 156 8.59 12.21 0.31
N SER A 157 9.03 12.83 -0.78
CA SER A 157 10.41 12.65 -1.25
C SER A 157 11.37 13.32 -0.28
N VAL A 158 12.51 12.68 -0.02
CA VAL A 158 13.53 13.27 0.87
C VAL A 158 14.16 14.47 0.17
N PRO A 159 14.17 15.67 0.80
CA PRO A 159 14.86 16.83 0.24
C PRO A 159 16.33 16.52 -0.01
N ASN A 160 16.83 16.90 -1.19
CA ASN A 160 18.24 16.72 -1.58
C ASN A 160 18.75 15.26 -1.53
N GLY A 161 17.86 14.27 -1.59
CA GLY A 161 18.21 12.85 -1.48
C GLY A 161 17.53 11.96 -2.50
N PHE A 162 17.74 10.65 -2.36
CA PHE A 162 17.00 9.60 -3.06
C PHE A 162 16.08 8.88 -2.06
N GLY A 163 14.86 8.60 -2.51
CA GLY A 163 13.86 7.87 -1.72
C GLY A 163 12.78 8.76 -1.12
N SER A 164 11.93 8.14 -0.32
CA SER A 164 10.79 8.77 0.33
C SER A 164 10.70 8.37 1.80
N THR A 165 10.15 9.27 2.62
CA THR A 165 9.64 8.95 3.95
C THR A 165 8.16 8.58 3.84
N VAL A 166 7.66 7.79 4.78
CA VAL A 166 6.23 7.54 4.95
C VAL A 166 5.75 8.19 6.23
N SER A 167 4.57 8.79 6.18
CA SER A 167 3.88 9.31 7.36
C SER A 167 2.39 9.07 7.28
N LEU A 168 1.70 9.20 8.42
CA LEU A 168 0.24 9.21 8.44
C LEU A 168 -0.26 10.50 7.79
N SER A 169 -1.29 10.39 6.95
CA SER A 169 -2.04 11.56 6.48
C SER A 169 -2.99 12.05 7.58
N ILE A 170 -3.70 13.17 7.35
CA ILE A 170 -4.80 13.61 8.24
C ILE A 170 -5.86 12.50 8.40
N LYS A 171 -6.21 11.81 7.31
CA LYS A 171 -7.16 10.69 7.34
C LYS A 171 -6.58 9.51 8.13
N GLY A 172 -5.29 9.20 7.95
CA GLY A 172 -4.58 8.16 8.69
C GLY A 172 -4.56 8.42 10.18
N SER A 173 -4.17 9.62 10.61
CA SER A 173 -4.13 10.01 12.03
C SER A 173 -5.51 9.94 12.67
N ARG A 174 -6.54 10.51 12.01
CA ARG A 174 -7.92 10.43 12.52
C ARG A 174 -8.46 9.00 12.61
N TRP A 175 -8.03 8.12 11.70
CA TRP A 175 -8.38 6.72 11.77
C TRP A 175 -7.65 6.04 12.93
N TYR A 176 -6.35 6.30 13.08
CA TYR A 176 -5.52 5.76 14.16
C TYR A 176 -6.09 6.10 15.53
N ASP A 177 -6.41 7.38 15.79
CA ASP A 177 -6.90 7.82 17.10
C ASP A 177 -8.27 7.22 17.44
N ARG A 178 -9.13 7.04 16.43
CA ARG A 178 -10.42 6.33 16.60
C ARG A 178 -10.21 4.85 16.88
N PHE A 179 -9.29 4.20 16.18
CA PHE A 179 -8.98 2.78 16.40
C PHE A 179 -8.45 2.52 17.82
N GLU A 180 -7.68 3.44 18.40
CA GLU A 180 -7.23 3.34 19.79
C GLU A 180 -8.39 3.42 20.81
N SER A 181 -9.48 4.10 20.44
CA SER A 181 -10.64 4.32 21.33
C SER A 181 -11.74 3.28 21.12
N ASP A 182 -11.90 2.81 19.89
CA ASP A 182 -12.91 1.84 19.46
C ASP A 182 -12.32 0.92 18.38
N PRO A 183 -11.54 -0.12 18.77
CA PRO A 183 -10.92 -1.05 17.83
C PRO A 183 -11.92 -1.88 17.02
N ASP A 184 -13.11 -2.14 17.58
CA ASP A 184 -14.12 -3.00 16.97
C ASP A 184 -15.01 -2.23 15.99
N GLY A 185 -15.29 -0.95 16.25
CA GLY A 185 -16.07 -0.08 15.35
C GLY A 185 -15.25 0.67 14.30
N THR A 186 -13.92 0.68 14.39
CA THR A 186 -13.06 1.42 13.46
C THR A 186 -12.39 0.51 12.43
N THR A 187 -12.94 0.44 11.20
CA THR A 187 -12.47 -0.51 10.18
C THR A 187 -11.65 0.11 9.03
N ILE A 188 -10.78 -0.71 8.43
CA ILE A 188 -10.19 -0.53 7.09
C ILE A 188 -10.55 -1.77 6.27
N ASP A 189 -11.59 -1.62 5.46
CA ASP A 189 -12.05 -2.65 4.53
C ASP A 189 -11.53 -2.34 3.13
N VAL A 190 -10.65 -3.18 2.62
CA VAL A 190 -10.01 -3.00 1.32
C VAL A 190 -10.07 -4.27 0.50
N ILE A 191 -10.09 -4.13 -0.82
CA ILE A 191 -9.91 -5.27 -1.72
C ILE A 191 -8.41 -5.59 -1.72
N PRO A 192 -8.00 -6.82 -1.34
CA PRO A 192 -6.60 -7.17 -1.29
C PRO A 192 -5.99 -7.15 -2.69
N THR A 193 -4.75 -6.68 -2.78
CA THR A 193 -3.97 -6.72 -4.03
C THR A 193 -3.68 -8.15 -4.47
N ASN A 194 -3.26 -8.29 -5.73
CA ASN A 194 -2.81 -9.58 -6.25
C ASN A 194 -1.69 -10.23 -5.41
N ASP A 195 -0.76 -9.44 -4.86
CA ASP A 195 0.33 -9.94 -4.02
C ASP A 195 -0.16 -10.40 -2.64
N MET A 196 -1.18 -9.72 -2.08
CA MET A 196 -1.80 -10.13 -0.82
C MET A 196 -2.55 -11.45 -0.99
N ILE A 197 -3.39 -11.56 -2.03
CA ILE A 197 -4.15 -12.77 -2.36
C ILE A 197 -3.20 -13.97 -2.58
N ALA A 198 -2.12 -13.77 -3.33
CA ALA A 198 -1.16 -14.82 -3.63
C ALA A 198 -0.49 -15.36 -2.35
N TYR A 199 -0.11 -14.48 -1.43
CA TYR A 199 0.48 -14.88 -0.16
C TYR A 199 -0.52 -15.63 0.72
N ASP A 200 -1.75 -15.12 0.86
CA ASP A 200 -2.77 -15.73 1.73
C ASP A 200 -3.12 -17.16 1.24
N LYS A 201 -3.18 -17.38 -0.08
CA LYS A 201 -3.35 -18.72 -0.66
C LYS A 201 -2.18 -19.67 -0.36
N GLN A 202 -0.94 -19.18 -0.44
CA GLN A 202 0.24 -19.99 -0.10
C GLN A 202 0.21 -20.43 1.37
N GLN A 203 -0.23 -19.54 2.26
CA GLN A 203 -0.36 -19.86 3.69
C GLN A 203 -1.47 -20.89 3.97
N GLN A 204 -2.58 -20.86 3.21
CA GLN A 204 -3.65 -21.84 3.33
C GLN A 204 -3.23 -23.24 2.88
N GLN A 205 -2.34 -23.35 1.88
CA GLN A 205 -1.84 -24.64 1.37
C GLN A 205 -0.78 -25.28 2.29
N GLN A 206 -0.23 -24.52 3.24
CA GLN A 206 0.78 -24.98 4.20
C GLN A 206 0.19 -25.41 5.55
N LYS A 207 -1.13 -25.30 5.72
CA LYS A 207 -1.89 -25.74 6.89
C LYS A 207 -2.60 -27.05 6.59
#